data_AF-D6AA66-F1
#
_entry.id   AF-D6AA66-F1
#
_cell.length_a   1.000
_cell.length_b   1.000
_cell.length_c   1.000
_cell.angle_alpha   90.00
_cell.angle_beta   90.00
_cell.angle_gamma   90.00
#
_symmetry.space_group_name_H-M   'P 1'
#
loop_
_entity.id
_entity.type
_entity.pdbx_description
1 polymer ?
#
loop_
_entity_poly.entity_id
_entity_poly.type
_entity_poly.pdbx_seq_one_letter_code
_entity_poly.pdbx_strand_id
1 'polypeptide(L)' 'MWAVDGTWERVFTALVAQADADEDLSWAVSVDSTIVRAHQHAAGARKKGTRPANPTTTPSAAPATD' A
#
# COMPACT_ATOMS: atom_id res chain seq x y z
N MET A 1 -8.25 -1.57 17.68
CA MET A 1 -7.50 -1.75 16.41
C MET A 1 -6.39 -2.72 16.74
N TRP A 2 -6.44 -3.95 16.22
CA TRP A 2 -5.57 -5.04 16.68
C TRP A 2 -4.06 -4.79 16.53
N ALA A 3 -3.68 -3.85 15.67
CA ALA A 3 -2.29 -3.37 15.59
C ALA A 3 -1.93 -2.50 16.82
N VAL A 4 -2.84 -1.65 17.27
CA VAL A 4 -2.62 -0.67 18.35
C VAL A 4 -2.60 -1.34 19.72
N ASP A 5 -3.42 -2.37 19.92
CA ASP A 5 -3.51 -3.11 21.18
C ASP A 5 -2.52 -4.29 21.28
N GLY A 6 -1.60 -4.41 20.30
CA GLY A 6 -0.54 -5.43 20.26
C GLY A 6 -1.03 -6.85 19.99
N THR A 7 -2.29 -7.03 19.59
CA THR A 7 -2.84 -8.36 19.30
C THR A 7 -2.09 -9.04 18.16
N TRP A 8 -1.71 -8.30 17.12
CA TRP A 8 -0.90 -8.84 16.02
C TRP A 8 0.49 -9.29 16.47
N GLU A 9 1.14 -8.52 17.33
CA GLU A 9 2.47 -8.86 17.84
C GLU A 9 2.44 -10.17 18.64
N ARG A 10 1.47 -10.32 19.54
CA ARG A 10 1.29 -11.57 20.31
C ARG A 10 1.04 -12.79 19.44
N VAL A 11 0.18 -12.67 18.42
CA VAL A 11 -0.10 -13.77 17.49
C VAL A 11 1.14 -14.12 16.68
N PHE A 12 1.83 -13.10 16.15
CA PHE A 12 3.05 -13.30 15.35
C PHE A 12 4.15 -14.01 16.16
N THR A 13 4.43 -13.54 17.38
CA THR A 13 5.42 -14.17 18.26
C THR A 13 5.08 -15.63 18.55
N ALA A 14 3.82 -15.94 18.82
CA ALA A 14 3.39 -17.32 19.10
C ALA A 14 3.59 -18.25 17.89
N LEU A 15 3.23 -17.79 16.69
CA LEU A 15 3.39 -18.56 15.46
C LEU A 15 4.87 -18.80 15.11
N VAL A 16 5.73 -17.78 15.29
CA VAL A 16 7.17 -17.92 15.04
C VAL A 16 7.80 -18.91 16.02
N ALA A 17 7.47 -18.83 17.31
CA ALA A 17 7.98 -19.75 18.31
C ALA A 17 7.55 -21.20 18.05
N GLN A 18 6.33 -21.42 17.55
CA GLN A 18 5.84 -22.75 17.18
C GLN A 18 6.63 -23.33 16.00
N ALA A 19 6.74 -22.59 14.90
CA ALA A 19 7.41 -23.12 13.72
C ALA A 19 8.95 -23.17 13.84
N ASP A 20 9.55 -22.41 14.75
CA ASP A 20 10.96 -22.59 15.15
C ASP A 20 11.16 -23.91 15.90
N ALA A 21 10.24 -24.24 16.82
CA ALA A 21 10.27 -25.51 17.56
C ALA A 21 10.05 -26.74 16.66
N ASP A 22 9.26 -26.58 15.59
CA ASP A 22 8.99 -27.65 14.62
C ASP A 22 10.07 -27.75 13.52
N GLU A 23 11.11 -26.90 13.55
CA GLU A 23 12.12 -26.75 12.48
C GLU A 23 11.51 -26.47 11.08
N ASP A 24 10.25 -26.03 11.03
CA ASP A 24 9.45 -25.87 9.80
C ASP A 24 9.57 -24.46 9.20
N LEU A 25 10.22 -23.53 9.92
CA LEU A 25 10.39 -22.15 9.49
C LEU A 25 11.60 -21.96 8.56
N SER A 26 11.43 -22.25 7.27
CA SER A 26 12.36 -21.78 6.24
C SER A 26 11.93 -20.41 5.69
N TRP A 27 12.74 -19.38 5.92
CA TRP A 27 12.49 -17.99 5.46
C TRP A 27 12.75 -17.79 3.96
N ALA A 28 12.34 -18.74 3.12
CA ALA A 28 12.65 -18.76 1.70
C ALA A 28 11.96 -17.63 0.91
N VAL A 29 10.80 -17.14 1.40
CA VAL A 29 9.99 -16.12 0.71
C VAL A 29 9.40 -15.14 1.72
N SER A 30 9.56 -13.84 1.45
CA SER A 30 8.86 -12.74 2.13
C SER A 30 7.88 -12.09 1.17
N VAL A 31 6.66 -11.79 1.64
CA VAL A 31 5.63 -11.12 0.85
C VAL A 31 5.34 -9.77 1.50
N ASP A 32 5.52 -8.71 0.72
CA ASP A 32 5.18 -7.37 1.14
C ASP A 32 4.57 -6.55 -0.02
N SER A 33 3.93 -5.44 0.33
CA SER A 33 3.18 -4.61 -0.64
C SER A 33 4.05 -3.93 -1.71
N THR A 34 5.37 -3.93 -1.58
CA THR A 34 6.30 -3.24 -2.49
C THR A 34 6.27 -3.87 -3.88
N ILE A 35 6.19 -5.20 -3.98
CA ILE A 35 6.05 -5.91 -5.27
C ILE A 35 4.73 -5.53 -5.95
N VAL A 36 3.63 -5.49 -5.19
CA VAL A 36 2.31 -5.10 -5.70
C VAL A 36 2.33 -3.66 -6.22
N ARG A 37 2.93 -2.73 -5.45
CA ARG A 37 3.09 -1.33 -5.89
C ARG A 37 3.98 -1.20 -7.12
N ALA A 38 5.09 -1.93 -7.18
CA ALA A 38 5.99 -1.92 -8.33
C ALA A 38 5.27 -2.42 -9.60
N HIS A 39 4.50 -3.50 -9.48
CA HIS A 39 3.69 -4.03 -10.58
C HIS A 39 2.62 -3.04 -11.03
N GLN A 40 1.86 -2.44 -10.10
CA GLN A 40 0.86 -1.42 -10.41
C GLN A 40 1.48 -0.18 -11.06
N HIS A 41 2.63 0.29 -10.57
CA HIS A 41 3.36 1.41 -11.15
C HIS A 41 3.81 1.10 -12.59
N ALA A 42 4.35 -0.11 -12.83
CA ALA A 42 4.74 -0.57 -14.15
C ALA A 42 3.53 -0.71 -15.10
N ALA A 43 2.41 -1.26 -14.62
CA ALA A 43 1.18 -1.40 -15.40
C ALA A 43 0.53 -0.04 -15.74
N GLY A 44 0.60 0.94 -14.84
CA GLY A 44 0.11 2.30 -15.06
C GLY A 44 1.01 3.16 -15.96
N ALA A 45 2.29 2.82 -16.09
CA ALA A 45 3.28 3.62 -16.83
C ALA A 45 3.00 3.73 -18.34
N ARG A 46 2.30 2.77 -18.94
CA ARG A 46 2.04 2.72 -20.39
C ARG A 46 0.87 3.59 -20.89
N LYS A 47 0.11 4.27 -20.01
CA LYS A 47 -1.05 5.09 -20.41
C LYS A 47 -0.78 6.59 -20.56
N LYS A 48 0.41 7.08 -20.21
CA LYS A 48 0.75 8.50 -20.37
C LYS A 48 1.36 8.74 -21.75
N GLY A 49 0.51 8.83 -22.77
CA GLY A 49 0.81 9.66 -23.93
C GLY A 49 1.20 11.07 -23.44
N THR A 50 1.98 11.81 -24.24
CA THR A 50 2.36 13.20 -23.97
C THR A 50 1.19 13.96 -23.36
N ARG A 51 1.31 14.28 -22.06
CA ARG A 51 0.28 14.98 -21.28
C ARG A 51 -0.12 16.24 -22.06
N PRO A 52 -1.37 16.40 -22.53
CA PRO A 52 -1.84 17.72 -22.94
C PRO A 52 -1.71 18.62 -21.71
N ALA A 53 -1.16 19.82 -21.88
CA ALA A 53 -1.12 20.81 -20.81
C ALA A 53 -2.51 20.90 -20.16
N ASN A 54 -2.58 20.86 -18.82
CA ASN A 54 -3.84 20.99 -18.10
C ASN A 54 -4.58 22.23 -18.63
N PRO A 55 -5.85 22.14 -19.07
CA PRO A 55 -6.61 23.35 -19.35
C PRO A 55 -6.75 24.11 -18.03
N THR A 56 -6.49 25.41 -18.08
CA THR A 56 -6.60 26.31 -16.93
C THR A 56 -8.02 26.20 -16.37
N THR A 57 -8.14 25.71 -15.14
CA THR A 57 -9.41 25.65 -14.43
C THR A 57 -9.83 27.09 -14.13
N THR A 58 -10.86 27.58 -14.83
CA THR A 58 -11.47 28.88 -14.51
C THR A 58 -12.00 28.81 -13.08
N PRO A 59 -11.62 29.73 -12.17
CA PRO A 59 -12.19 29.74 -10.83
C PRO A 59 -13.66 30.10 -10.95
N SER A 60 -14.54 29.27 -10.39
CA SER A 60 -15.97 29.57 -10.28
C SER A 60 -16.11 30.82 -9.42
N ALA A 61 -16.61 31.91 -10.00
CA ALA A 61 -16.99 33.09 -9.24
C ALA A 61 -18.04 32.70 -8.19
N ALA A 62 -17.78 33.01 -6.92
CA ALA A 62 -18.79 32.93 -5.87
C ALA A 62 -19.88 33.98 -6.14
N PRO A 63 -21.17 33.71 -5.83
CA PRO A 63 -22.20 34.72 -6.02
C PRO A 63 -21.99 35.86 -5.01
N ALA A 64 -22.03 37.10 -5.50
CA ALA A 64 -22.15 38.26 -4.65
C ALA A 64 -23.48 38.16 -3.89
N THR A 65 -23.39 38.27 -2.57
CA THR A 65 -24.56 38.43 -1.69
C THR A 65 -24.76 39.92 -1.47
N ASP A 66 -25.96 40.40 -1.76
CA ASP A 66 -26.51 41.68 -1.27
C ASP A 66 -26.99 41.49 0.19
#